data_AF-A0A7J2I2F3-F1
#
_entry.id   AF-A0A7J2I2F3-F1
#
_cell.length_a   1.000
_cell.length_b   1.000
_cell.length_c   1.000
_cell.angle_alpha   90.00
_cell.angle_beta   90.00
_cell.angle_gamma   90.00
#
_symmetry.space_group_name_H-M   'P 1'
#
loop_
_entity.id
_entity.type
_entity.pdbx_description
1 polymer ?
#
loop_
_entity_poly.entity_id
_entity_poly.type
_entity_poly.pdbx_seq_one_letter_code
_entity_poly.pdbx_strand_id
1 'polypeptide(L)'
;MELIRAKMLSEGLNASGFGAHEAEVSYMRLLGFREKEVQILDQLRYFRNGILYYGKSFDEEYAEKIIGFTKRIYQKLMDED
;
A
#
# COMPACT_ATOMS: atom_id res chain seq x y z
N MET A 1 2.08 -3.28 3.30
CA MET A 1 3.45 -2.78 3.07
C MET A 1 4.45 -3.93 2.94
N GLU A 2 4.41 -4.96 3.79
CA GLU A 2 5.40 -6.06 3.72
C GLU A 2 5.48 -6.78 2.38
N LEU A 3 4.35 -7.07 1.71
CA LEU A 3 4.38 -7.69 0.38
C LEU A 3 5.08 -6.81 -0.66
N ILE A 4 4.85 -5.50 -0.60
CA ILE A 4 5.50 -4.50 -1.47
C ILE A 4 7.02 -4.52 -1.21
N ARG A 5 7.43 -4.51 0.07
CA ARG A 5 8.85 -4.61 0.45
C ARG A 5 9.50 -5.91 -0.01
N ALA A 6 8.79 -7.03 0.08
CA ALA A 6 9.28 -8.32 -0.41
C ALA A 6 9.57 -8.25 -1.92
N LYS A 7 8.67 -7.64 -2.70
CA LYS A 7 8.87 -7.47 -4.14
C LYS A 7 10.02 -6.50 -4.45
N MET A 8 10.09 -5.37 -3.75
CA MET A 8 11.25 -4.46 -3.82
C MET A 8 12.56 -5.20 -3.57
N LEU A 9 12.62 -6.01 -2.51
CA LEU A 9 13.81 -6.77 -2.15
C LEU A 9 14.19 -7.80 -3.23
N SER A 10 13.21 -8.47 -3.83
CA SER A 10 13.44 -9.41 -4.94
C SER A 10 14.06 -8.74 -6.18
N GLU A 11 13.84 -7.44 -6.34
CA GLU A 11 14.42 -6.60 -7.40
C GLU A 11 15.69 -5.86 -6.96
N GLY A 12 16.24 -6.18 -5.79
CA GLY A 12 17.45 -5.56 -5.25
C GLY A 12 17.26 -4.17 -4.63
N LEU A 13 16.02 -3.76 -4.40
CA LEU A 13 15.65 -2.48 -3.78
C LEU A 13 15.37 -2.64 -2.28
N ASN A 14 15.56 -1.57 -1.52
CA ASN A 14 15.28 -1.54 -0.08
C ASN A 14 14.60 -0.22 0.31
N ALA A 15 13.61 -0.30 1.19
CA ALA A 15 12.95 0.84 1.82
C ALA A 15 13.12 0.77 3.34
N SER A 16 13.92 1.69 3.91
CA SER A 16 14.15 1.77 5.35
C SER A 16 14.40 3.21 5.80
N GLY A 17 14.21 3.48 7.10
CA GLY A 17 14.42 4.81 7.67
C GLY A 17 13.35 5.84 7.27
N PHE A 18 13.76 7.11 7.24
CA PHE A 18 12.87 8.22 6.88
C PHE A 18 12.47 8.13 5.41
N GLY A 19 11.17 8.18 5.13
CA GLY A 19 10.64 8.06 3.76
C GLY A 19 10.39 6.63 3.26
N ALA A 20 10.57 5.61 4.11
CA ALA A 20 10.41 4.21 3.69
C ALA A 20 9.02 3.92 3.12
N HIS A 21 7.96 4.42 3.77
CA HIS A 21 6.61 4.15 3.31
C HIS A 21 6.25 4.92 2.04
N GLU A 22 6.80 6.12 1.86
CA GLU A 22 6.68 6.90 0.62
C GLU A 22 7.37 6.18 -0.55
N ALA A 23 8.54 5.58 -0.30
CA ALA A 23 9.23 4.76 -1.29
C ALA A 23 8.40 3.52 -1.69
N GLU A 24 7.80 2.83 -0.71
CA GLU A 24 6.90 1.70 -0.97
C GLU A 24 5.68 2.11 -1.81
N VAL A 25 5.07 3.26 -1.52
CA VAL A 25 3.96 3.81 -2.33
C VAL A 25 4.43 4.14 -3.74
N SER A 26 5.57 4.80 -3.88
CA SER A 26 6.11 5.19 -5.18
C SER A 26 6.47 3.98 -6.04
N TYR A 27 6.96 2.90 -5.43
CA TYR A 27 7.30 1.66 -6.11
C TYR A 27 6.11 1.02 -6.84
N MET A 28 4.88 1.22 -6.35
CA MET A 28 3.68 0.75 -7.05
C MET A 28 3.53 1.30 -8.47
N ARG A 29 4.10 2.48 -8.76
CA ARG A 29 4.13 3.01 -10.13
C ARG A 29 5.01 2.18 -11.05
N LEU A 30 6.12 1.65 -10.53
CA LEU A 30 7.03 0.76 -11.28
C LEU A 30 6.36 -0.60 -11.57
N LEU A 31 5.45 -1.03 -10.69
CA LEU A 31 4.61 -2.22 -10.89
C LEU A 31 3.38 -1.98 -11.80
N GLY A 32 3.31 -0.83 -12.49
CA GLY A 32 2.24 -0.55 -13.45
C GLY A 32 0.86 -0.24 -12.85
N PHE A 33 0.78 0.04 -11.54
CA PHE A 33 -0.49 0.47 -10.93
C PHE A 33 -0.89 1.87 -11.41
N ARG A 34 -2.19 2.09 -11.56
CA ARG A 34 -2.72 3.40 -11.99
C ARG A 34 -2.53 4.42 -10.89
N GLU A 35 -2.35 5.69 -11.27
CA GLU A 35 -2.14 6.78 -10.29
C GLU A 35 -3.25 6.88 -9.24
N LYS A 36 -4.51 6.64 -9.62
CA LYS A 36 -5.63 6.58 -8.66
C LYS A 36 -5.45 5.48 -7.61
N GLU A 37 -4.89 4.34 -7.98
CA GLU A 37 -4.63 3.22 -7.05
C GLU A 37 -3.45 3.55 -6.13
N VAL A 38 -2.42 4.22 -6.65
CA VAL A 38 -1.29 4.71 -5.85
C VAL A 38 -1.76 5.76 -4.82
N GLN A 39 -2.63 6.68 -5.22
CA GLN A 39 -3.23 7.67 -4.32
C GLN A 39 -4.05 7.04 -3.19
N ILE A 40 -4.87 6.02 -3.51
CA ILE A 40 -5.62 5.28 -2.48
C ILE A 40 -4.67 4.60 -1.49
N LEU A 41 -3.57 4.03 -1.96
CA LEU A 41 -2.58 3.40 -1.09
C LEU A 41 -1.88 4.42 -0.16
N ASP A 42 -1.54 5.60 -0.66
CA ASP A 42 -0.94 6.66 0.16
C ASP A 42 -1.92 7.18 1.23
N GLN A 43 -3.20 7.34 0.86
CA GLN A 43 -4.26 7.65 1.82
C GLN A 43 -4.39 6.55 2.88
N LEU A 44 -4.37 5.28 2.47
CA LEU A 44 -4.43 4.15 3.39
C LEU A 44 -3.24 4.12 4.35
N ARG A 45 -2.03 4.43 3.87
CA ARG A 45 -0.83 4.59 4.71
C ARG A 45 -1.06 5.65 5.79
N TYR A 46 -1.58 6.82 5.40
CA TYR A 46 -1.89 7.90 6.33
C TYR A 46 -2.95 7.47 7.37
N PHE A 47 -4.03 6.83 6.93
CA PHE A 47 -5.11 6.39 7.81
C PHE A 47 -4.69 5.25 8.74
N ARG A 48 -3.87 4.30 8.29
CA ARG A 48 -3.32 3.23 9.12
C ARG A 48 -2.55 3.79 10.31
N ASN A 49 -1.78 4.87 10.12
CA ASN A 49 -1.12 5.57 11.22
C ASN A 49 -2.13 6.27 12.14
N GLY A 50 -3.19 6.84 11.58
CA GLY A 50 -4.34 7.38 12.32
C GLY A 50 -5.01 6.36 13.24
N ILE A 51 -5.29 5.16 12.73
CA ILE A 51 -5.92 4.07 13.47
C ILE A 51 -4.97 3.54 14.54
N LEU A 52 -3.74 3.19 14.15
CA LEU A 52 -2.79 2.52 15.05
C LEU A 52 -2.36 3.41 16.23
N TYR A 53 -2.06 4.68 15.97
CA TYR A 53 -1.45 5.55 16.98
C TYR A 53 -2.47 6.46 17.68
N TYR A 54 -3.62 6.70 17.07
CA TYR A 54 -4.60 7.68 17.59
C TYR A 54 -6.01 7.10 17.76
N GLY A 55 -6.20 5.80 17.54
CA GLY A 55 -7.49 5.13 17.75
C GLY A 55 -8.62 5.67 16.88
N LYS A 56 -8.31 6.23 15.70
CA LYS A 56 -9.34 6.75 14.78
C LYS A 56 -10.22 5.62 14.28
N SER A 57 -11.52 5.86 14.25
CA SER A 57 -12.52 4.99 13.63
C SER A 57 -12.92 5.50 12.25
N PHE A 58 -13.31 4.59 11.37
CA PHE A 58 -13.86 4.87 10.04
C PHE A 58 -15.22 4.22 9.92
N ASP A 59 -16.06 4.74 9.03
CA ASP A 59 -17.33 4.13 8.71
C ASP A 59 -17.15 2.78 7.98
N GLU A 60 -18.18 1.94 8.08
CA GLU A 60 -18.19 0.59 7.53
C GLU A 60 -18.05 0.60 5.99
N GLU A 61 -18.73 1.53 5.30
CA GLU A 61 -18.70 1.64 3.85
C GLU A 61 -17.27 1.92 3.33
N TYR A 62 -16.53 2.80 4.01
CA TYR A 62 -15.13 3.06 3.72
C TYR A 62 -14.27 1.82 3.95
N ALA A 63 -14.48 1.12 5.06
CA ALA A 63 -13.74 -0.10 5.38
C ALA A 63 -13.93 -1.18 4.30
N GLU A 64 -15.17 -1.40 3.84
CA GLU A 64 -15.48 -2.35 2.79
C GLU A 64 -14.79 -2.01 1.46
N LYS A 65 -14.79 -0.73 1.07
CA LYS A 65 -14.08 -0.26 -0.14
C LYS A 65 -12.59 -0.54 -0.05
N ILE A 66 -11.96 -0.32 1.10
CA ILE A 66 -10.54 -0.59 1.32
C ILE A 66 -10.24 -2.10 1.32
N ILE A 67 -11.10 -2.92 1.90
CA ILE A 67 -10.97 -4.39 1.84
C ILE A 67 -11.06 -4.87 0.39
N GLY A 68 -12.04 -4.38 -0.38
CA GLY A 68 -12.17 -4.72 -1.80
C GLY A 68 -10.96 -4.28 -2.62
N PHE A 69 -10.44 -3.08 -2.35
CA PHE A 69 -9.21 -2.57 -2.97
C PHE A 69 -7.99 -3.44 -2.65
N THR A 70 -7.77 -3.77 -1.38
CA THR A 70 -6.59 -4.54 -0.95
C THR A 70 -6.60 -5.97 -1.48
N LYS A 71 -7.77 -6.63 -1.57
CA LYS A 71 -7.90 -7.94 -2.23
C LYS A 71 -7.47 -7.91 -3.70
N ARG A 72 -7.88 -6.89 -4.44
CA ARG A 72 -7.50 -6.72 -5.86
C ARG A 72 -6.01 -6.45 -6.03
N ILE A 73 -5.42 -5.61 -5.16
CA ILE A 73 -3.98 -5.32 -5.20
C ILE A 73 -3.18 -6.57 -4.84
N TYR A 74 -3.61 -7.32 -3.83
CA TYR A 74 -2.94 -8.54 -3.41
C TYR A 74 -2.80 -9.54 -4.57
N GLN A 75 -3.87 -9.78 -5.33
CA GLN A 75 -3.83 -10.66 -6.51
C GLN A 75 -2.77 -10.19 -7.51
N LYS A 76 -2.81 -8.91 -7.91
CA LYS A 76 -1.83 -8.33 -8.83
C LYS A 76 -0.37 -8.39 -8.34
N LEU A 77 -0.15 -8.35 -7.02
CA LEU A 77 1.20 -8.44 -6.44
C LEU A 77 1.70 -9.89 -6.33
N MET A 78 0.79 -10.86 -6.34
CA MET A 78 1.09 -12.30 -6.28
C MET A 78 1.18 -12.93 -7.67
N ASP A 79 0.54 -12.34 -8.67
CA ASP A 79 0.67 -12.76 -10.07
C ASP A 79 2.10 -12.42 -10.53
N GLU A 80 2.88 -13.45 -10.85
CA GLU A 80 4.18 -13.30 -11.53
C GLU A 80 3.90 -13.03 -13.02
N ASP A 81 4.43 -11.94 -13.57
CA ASP A 81 4.55 -11.73 -15.01
C ASP A 81 5.58 -12.71 -15.62
#